data_AF-A0A2H6BDD8-F1
#
_entry.id   AF-A0A2H6BDD8-F1
#
_cell.length_a   1.000
_cell.length_b   1.000
_cell.length_c   1.000
_cell.angle_alpha   90.00
_cell.angle_beta   90.00
_cell.angle_gamma   90.00
#
_symmetry.space_group_name_H-M   'P 1'
#
loop_
_entity.id
_entity.type
_entity.pdbx_description
1 polymer ?
#
loop_
_entity_poly.entity_id
_entity_poly.type
_entity_poly.pdbx_seq_one_letter_code
_entity_poly.pdbx_strand_id
1 'polypeptide(L)'
;MANRYEVGEKDTRPWGTWEVIAGGENYAVKRIVVSPGARLSLQKHQHREEHWIVVEGEGVVTRDDERIPVKTGVAVHLPLHCVHRVENPGKVDLVFIEVQRGDPLDEDDIERIEDDYGRAPAGESSPAPSGAPSGFAGVAALVMDFDGVFTDDRVLVDQDGREAVFASRSDGMGLERLRKLTSIRTLILSKEPNPVVAARGAKLKIEVLQGIDDKLPELDRWLAANGLTREQTVYIGNDVNDLECLKAVGFPAAPADARAEAKAAARFVTTALGGRGALRELCERLIADHVPGVSVRTPVQYAAAS
;
A
#
# COMPACT_ATOMS: atom_id res chain seq x y z
N MET A 1 2.23 29.29 -9.70
CA MET A 1 1.09 28.74 -10.43
C MET A 1 1.48 28.67 -11.90
N ALA A 2 1.99 27.53 -12.32
CA ALA A 2 2.48 27.34 -13.69
C ALA A 2 2.05 25.97 -14.19
N ASN A 3 0.82 25.88 -14.70
CA ASN A 3 0.50 24.84 -15.67
C ASN A 3 1.08 25.29 -17.02
N ARG A 4 1.98 24.48 -17.58
CA ARG A 4 2.70 24.79 -18.82
C ARG A 4 2.16 24.00 -20.02
N TYR A 5 1.17 23.14 -19.83
CA TYR A 5 0.53 22.40 -20.91
C TYR A 5 -0.45 23.27 -21.69
N GLU A 6 -0.34 23.26 -23.02
CA GLU A 6 -1.26 23.96 -23.91
C GLU A 6 -2.28 23.00 -24.55
N VAL A 7 -3.55 23.39 -24.61
CA VAL A 7 -4.58 22.58 -25.27
C VAL A 7 -4.28 22.48 -26.76
N GLY A 8 -4.23 21.25 -27.28
CA GLY A 8 -3.85 20.92 -28.66
C GLY A 8 -2.37 20.55 -28.82
N GLU A 9 -1.55 20.71 -27.78
CA GLU A 9 -0.18 20.21 -27.75
C GLU A 9 -0.18 18.68 -27.87
N LYS A 10 0.70 18.14 -28.71
CA LYS A 10 0.79 16.69 -28.96
C LYS A 10 2.17 16.29 -29.43
N ASP A 11 2.54 15.04 -29.17
CA ASP A 11 3.78 14.46 -29.69
C ASP A 11 3.64 12.97 -29.99
N THR A 12 4.54 12.47 -30.84
CA THR A 12 4.70 11.04 -31.15
C THR A 12 6.01 10.53 -30.55
N ARG A 13 5.89 9.52 -29.70
CA ARG A 13 6.99 8.87 -28.98
C ARG A 13 7.16 7.43 -29.47
N PRO A 14 8.30 6.77 -29.20
CA PRO A 14 8.50 5.37 -29.58
C PRO A 14 7.47 4.39 -29.01
N TRP A 15 6.79 4.75 -27.91
CA TRP A 15 5.73 3.96 -27.29
C TRP A 15 4.31 4.26 -27.79
N GLY A 16 4.12 5.32 -28.59
CA GLY A 16 2.80 5.77 -29.03
C GLY A 16 2.67 7.29 -29.08
N THR A 17 1.52 7.85 -28.73
CA THR A 17 1.26 9.30 -28.84
C THR A 17 0.57 9.86 -27.59
N TRP A 18 0.69 11.17 -27.40
CA TRP A 18 -0.14 11.90 -26.44
C TRP A 18 -0.61 13.22 -27.03
N GLU A 19 -1.76 13.71 -26.56
CA GLU A 19 -2.37 14.99 -26.94
C GLU A 19 -3.05 15.60 -25.71
N VAL A 20 -2.81 16.88 -25.42
CA VAL A 20 -3.53 17.64 -24.39
C VAL A 20 -4.87 18.08 -24.97
N ILE A 21 -5.96 17.57 -24.41
CA ILE A 21 -7.33 17.79 -24.91
C ILE A 21 -8.12 18.80 -24.08
N ALA A 22 -7.69 19.07 -22.84
CA ALA A 22 -8.25 20.13 -21.99
C ALA A 22 -7.25 20.53 -20.90
N GLY A 23 -7.42 21.70 -20.29
CA GLY A 23 -6.58 22.17 -19.18
C GLY A 23 -7.15 23.40 -18.50
N GLY A 24 -6.62 23.69 -17.32
CA GLY A 24 -6.91 24.88 -16.50
C GLY A 24 -5.74 25.21 -15.57
N GLU A 25 -5.95 26.05 -14.58
CA GLU A 25 -4.87 26.55 -13.72
C GLU A 25 -4.11 25.44 -12.96
N ASN A 26 -4.83 24.41 -12.50
CA ASN A 26 -4.29 23.34 -11.64
C ASN A 26 -4.59 21.92 -12.18
N TYR A 27 -4.98 21.81 -13.45
CA TYR A 27 -5.23 20.52 -14.08
C TYR A 27 -4.89 20.51 -15.57
N ALA A 28 -4.51 19.35 -16.08
CA ALA A 28 -4.36 19.07 -17.50
C ALA A 28 -5.01 17.72 -17.83
N VAL A 29 -5.61 17.61 -19.00
CA VAL A 29 -6.24 16.36 -19.48
C VAL A 29 -5.57 15.95 -20.78
N LYS A 30 -5.04 14.74 -20.81
CA LYS A 30 -4.36 14.17 -21.97
C LYS A 30 -5.08 12.94 -22.49
N ARG A 31 -5.10 12.78 -23.80
CA ARG A 31 -5.37 11.51 -24.47
C ARG A 31 -4.03 10.85 -24.78
N ILE A 32 -3.83 9.63 -24.30
CA ILE A 32 -2.61 8.87 -24.52
C ILE A 32 -2.95 7.58 -25.28
N VAL A 33 -2.17 7.29 -26.31
CA VAL A 33 -2.22 6.07 -27.11
C VAL A 33 -0.93 5.31 -26.90
N VAL A 34 -1.00 4.06 -26.47
CA VAL A 34 0.15 3.15 -26.32
C VAL A 34 0.05 2.07 -27.37
N SER A 35 1.03 2.02 -28.26
CA SER A 35 1.06 1.06 -29.37
C SER A 35 1.23 -0.39 -28.88
N PRO A 36 0.80 -1.39 -29.66
CA PRO A 36 0.98 -2.80 -29.32
C PRO A 36 2.43 -3.17 -28.98
N GLY A 37 2.61 -3.85 -27.85
CA GLY A 37 3.93 -4.28 -27.36
C GLY A 37 4.78 -3.16 -26.75
N ALA A 38 4.27 -1.93 -26.66
CA ALA A 38 5.00 -0.81 -26.08
C ALA A 38 4.63 -0.56 -24.62
N ARG A 39 5.48 0.21 -23.94
CA ARG A 39 5.25 0.69 -22.57
C ARG A 39 5.83 2.08 -22.36
N LEU A 40 5.24 2.83 -21.46
CA LEU A 40 5.84 4.07 -20.96
C LEU A 40 6.97 3.74 -19.97
N SER A 41 7.92 4.67 -19.84
CA SER A 41 9.00 4.59 -18.84
C SER A 41 8.42 4.48 -17.43
N LEU A 42 9.11 3.79 -16.54
CA LEU A 42 8.75 3.78 -15.11
C LEU A 42 9.08 5.14 -14.52
N GLN A 43 8.08 5.81 -13.94
CA GLN A 43 8.19 7.20 -13.51
C GLN A 43 7.43 7.47 -12.22
N LYS A 44 7.72 8.59 -11.56
CA LYS A 44 6.89 9.15 -10.48
C LYS A 44 6.84 10.67 -10.58
N HIS A 45 5.94 11.28 -9.81
CA HIS A 45 5.73 12.73 -9.79
C HIS A 45 5.82 13.29 -8.37
N GLN A 46 6.36 14.50 -8.23
CA GLN A 46 6.50 15.18 -6.94
C GLN A 46 5.35 16.13 -6.64
N HIS A 47 4.73 16.71 -7.68
CA HIS A 47 3.75 17.80 -7.52
C HIS A 47 2.38 17.50 -8.13
N ARG A 48 2.23 16.37 -8.86
CA ARG A 48 0.95 15.95 -9.43
C ARG A 48 0.51 14.54 -9.06
N GLU A 49 -0.80 14.39 -8.94
CA GLU A 49 -1.51 13.11 -9.00
C GLU A 49 -2.18 12.96 -10.36
N GLU A 50 -2.52 11.73 -10.74
CA GLU A 50 -3.17 11.44 -12.03
C GLU A 50 -4.34 10.48 -11.88
N HIS A 51 -5.37 10.68 -12.70
CA HIS A 51 -6.49 9.74 -12.84
C HIS A 51 -6.61 9.32 -14.29
N TRP A 52 -6.51 8.02 -14.54
CA TRP A 52 -6.59 7.45 -15.87
C TRP A 52 -7.92 6.72 -16.05
N ILE A 53 -8.54 6.86 -17.21
CA ILE A 53 -9.68 6.03 -17.64
C ILE A 53 -9.35 5.41 -19.00
N VAL A 54 -9.34 4.08 -19.07
CA VAL A 54 -9.12 3.39 -20.34
C VAL A 54 -10.37 3.53 -21.19
N VAL A 55 -10.23 4.08 -22.39
CA VAL A 55 -11.34 4.29 -23.33
C VAL A 55 -11.33 3.28 -24.47
N GLU A 56 -10.18 2.67 -24.78
CA GLU A 56 -10.05 1.65 -25.82
C GLU A 56 -8.91 0.68 -25.48
N GLY A 57 -9.08 -0.61 -25.80
CA GLY A 57 -8.05 -1.63 -25.64
C GLY A 57 -7.91 -2.16 -24.21
N GLU A 58 -6.81 -2.89 -24.01
CA GLU A 58 -6.44 -3.50 -22.73
C GLU A 58 -4.93 -3.37 -22.50
N GLY A 59 -4.54 -3.36 -21.24
CA GLY A 59 -3.19 -3.06 -20.81
C GLY A 59 -2.90 -3.50 -19.40
N VAL A 60 -1.71 -3.16 -18.92
CA VAL A 60 -1.32 -3.35 -17.53
C VAL A 60 -0.70 -2.06 -17.02
N VAL A 61 -1.35 -1.45 -16.04
CA VAL A 61 -0.78 -0.33 -15.29
C VAL A 61 0.05 -0.91 -14.15
N THR A 62 1.32 -0.53 -14.07
CA THR A 62 2.12 -0.72 -12.87
C THR A 62 1.91 0.50 -11.99
N ARG A 63 1.57 0.30 -10.71
CA ARG A 63 1.48 1.34 -9.70
C ARG A 63 2.12 0.80 -8.42
N ASP A 64 3.25 1.37 -8.06
CA ASP A 64 4.22 0.87 -7.11
C ASP A 64 4.52 -0.61 -7.41
N ASP A 65 4.21 -1.50 -6.48
CA ASP A 65 4.40 -2.94 -6.64
C ASP A 65 3.20 -3.66 -7.29
N GLU A 66 2.11 -2.94 -7.58
CA GLU A 66 0.90 -3.50 -8.18
C GLU A 66 1.00 -3.54 -9.71
N ARG A 67 0.63 -4.68 -10.30
CA ARG A 67 0.30 -4.79 -11.72
C ARG A 67 -1.21 -4.89 -11.87
N ILE A 68 -1.83 -3.82 -12.33
CA ILE A 68 -3.27 -3.65 -12.48
C ILE A 68 -3.63 -3.92 -13.95
N PRO A 69 -4.27 -5.07 -14.28
CA PRO A 69 -4.83 -5.27 -15.60
C PRO A 69 -5.95 -4.28 -15.83
N VAL A 70 -5.89 -3.54 -16.94
CA VAL A 70 -6.89 -2.54 -17.32
C VAL A 70 -7.48 -2.90 -18.67
N LYS A 71 -8.74 -2.52 -18.87
CA LYS A 71 -9.47 -2.62 -20.14
C LYS A 71 -10.43 -1.45 -20.24
N THR A 72 -11.04 -1.24 -21.42
CA THR A 72 -12.07 -0.20 -21.61
C THR A 72 -13.06 -0.11 -20.44
N GLY A 73 -13.21 1.10 -19.91
CA GLY A 73 -14.07 1.43 -18.77
C GLY A 73 -13.39 1.32 -17.40
N VAL A 74 -12.17 0.79 -17.30
CA VAL A 74 -11.41 0.70 -16.04
C VAL A 74 -10.69 2.02 -15.78
N ALA A 75 -10.89 2.57 -14.58
CA ALA A 75 -10.18 3.72 -14.08
C ALA A 75 -9.06 3.33 -13.12
N VAL A 76 -7.96 4.09 -13.13
CA VAL A 76 -6.84 3.95 -12.20
C VAL A 76 -6.46 5.32 -11.64
N HIS A 77 -6.36 5.42 -10.32
CA HIS A 77 -5.79 6.59 -9.65
C HIS A 77 -4.31 6.36 -9.37
N LEU A 78 -3.48 7.33 -9.69
CA LEU A 78 -2.05 7.39 -9.45
C LEU A 78 -1.78 8.54 -8.47
N PRO A 79 -1.66 8.24 -7.17
CA PRO A 79 -1.38 9.25 -6.15
C PRO A 79 -0.04 9.95 -6.38
N LEU A 80 0.11 11.12 -5.76
CA LEU A 80 1.41 11.79 -5.62
C LEU A 80 2.50 10.82 -5.14
N HIS A 81 3.69 10.95 -5.72
CA HIS A 81 4.88 10.14 -5.43
C HIS A 81 4.80 8.66 -5.81
N CYS A 82 3.68 8.14 -6.32
CA CYS A 82 3.61 6.74 -6.71
C CYS A 82 4.47 6.46 -7.95
N VAL A 83 5.18 5.34 -7.92
CA VAL A 83 5.96 4.87 -9.07
C VAL A 83 5.02 4.16 -10.02
N HIS A 84 4.91 4.59 -11.27
CA HIS A 84 3.92 4.02 -12.17
C HIS A 84 4.41 3.97 -13.62
N ARG A 85 3.77 3.08 -14.40
CA ARG A 85 3.86 3.03 -15.87
C ARG A 85 2.65 2.31 -16.43
N VAL A 86 2.42 2.44 -17.73
CA VAL A 86 1.46 1.59 -18.46
C VAL A 86 2.19 0.79 -19.53
N GLU A 87 1.79 -0.47 -19.68
CA GLU A 87 2.24 -1.40 -20.70
C GLU A 87 1.02 -1.87 -21.53
N ASN A 88 1.19 -1.92 -22.85
CA ASN A 88 0.23 -2.56 -23.76
C ASN A 88 0.82 -3.89 -24.27
N PRO A 89 0.51 -5.03 -23.62
CA PRO A 89 0.96 -6.34 -24.11
C PRO A 89 0.09 -6.89 -25.25
N GLY A 90 -0.97 -6.16 -25.63
CA GLY A 90 -1.96 -6.57 -26.61
C GLY A 90 -1.50 -6.41 -28.06
N LYS A 91 -2.46 -6.60 -28.98
CA LYS A 91 -2.26 -6.50 -30.45
C LYS A 91 -2.97 -5.29 -31.07
N VAL A 92 -3.69 -4.53 -30.26
CA VAL A 92 -4.43 -3.31 -30.66
C VAL A 92 -3.97 -2.16 -29.76
N ASP A 93 -4.19 -0.93 -30.20
CA ASP A 93 -3.83 0.24 -29.42
C ASP A 93 -4.58 0.25 -28.07
N LEU A 94 -3.85 0.65 -27.02
CA LEU A 94 -4.41 0.98 -25.73
C LEU A 94 -4.57 2.49 -25.68
N VAL A 95 -5.80 2.97 -25.48
CA VAL A 95 -6.10 4.41 -25.40
C VAL A 95 -6.68 4.71 -24.03
N PHE A 96 -6.12 5.70 -23.34
CA PHE A 96 -6.64 6.19 -22.08
C PHE A 96 -6.65 7.71 -22.02
N ILE A 97 -7.55 8.24 -21.19
CA ILE A 97 -7.60 9.65 -20.83
C ILE A 97 -6.98 9.82 -19.46
N GLU A 98 -5.97 10.66 -19.36
CA GLU A 98 -5.24 11.02 -18.16
C GLU A 98 -5.69 12.40 -17.71
N VAL A 99 -6.09 12.52 -16.44
CA VAL A 99 -6.38 13.80 -15.77
C VAL A 99 -5.31 14.03 -14.71
N GLN A 100 -4.46 15.01 -14.93
CA GLN A 100 -3.43 15.44 -13.99
C GLN A 100 -3.98 16.55 -13.08
N ARG A 101 -3.66 16.51 -11.79
CA ARG A 101 -3.94 17.60 -10.84
C ARG A 101 -2.72 17.89 -9.98
N GLY A 102 -2.33 19.17 -9.88
CA GLY A 102 -1.12 19.59 -9.16
C GLY A 102 -0.79 21.07 -9.36
N ASP A 103 0.27 21.54 -8.69
CA ASP A 103 0.92 22.85 -8.92
C ASP A 103 2.39 22.76 -8.45
N PRO A 104 3.40 22.96 -9.35
CA PRO A 104 3.28 23.22 -10.78
C PRO A 104 2.87 21.98 -11.61
N LEU A 105 2.40 22.20 -12.84
CA LEU A 105 2.14 21.15 -13.83
C LEU A 105 3.00 21.36 -15.07
N ASP A 106 4.09 20.59 -15.17
CA ASP A 106 4.93 20.53 -16.37
C ASP A 106 5.66 19.18 -16.48
N GLU A 107 6.46 19.02 -17.55
CA GLU A 107 7.27 17.82 -17.74
C GLU A 107 8.48 17.72 -16.80
N ASP A 108 8.86 18.80 -16.11
CA ASP A 108 9.99 18.80 -15.18
C ASP A 108 9.66 18.02 -13.88
N ASP A 109 8.37 17.80 -13.59
CA ASP A 109 7.88 16.97 -12.48
C ASP A 109 8.00 15.45 -12.73
N ILE A 110 8.57 15.03 -13.85
CA ILE A 110 8.70 13.60 -14.21
C ILE A 110 10.07 13.06 -13.78
N GLU A 111 10.10 12.29 -12.69
CA GLU A 111 11.28 11.54 -12.29
C GLU A 111 11.23 10.12 -12.88
N ARG A 112 12.14 9.80 -13.81
CA ARG A 112 12.20 8.49 -14.50
C ARG A 112 13.14 7.54 -13.75
N ILE A 113 12.65 6.35 -13.44
CA ILE A 113 13.35 5.30 -12.67
C ILE A 113 13.91 4.23 -13.62
N GLU A 114 13.09 3.75 -14.56
CA GLU A 114 13.51 2.85 -15.63
C GLU A 114 13.09 3.47 -16.96
N ASP A 115 14.05 3.75 -17.84
CA ASP A 115 13.77 4.26 -19.18
C ASP A 115 14.37 3.36 -20.26
N ASP A 116 13.50 2.72 -21.03
CA ASP A 116 13.89 1.90 -22.18
C ASP A 116 14.41 2.75 -23.36
N TYR A 117 14.31 4.09 -23.26
CA TYR A 117 14.53 5.01 -24.37
C TYR A 117 15.64 6.04 -24.11
N GLY A 118 16.46 5.84 -23.07
CA GLY A 118 17.76 6.50 -22.91
C GLY A 118 17.75 7.99 -22.51
N ARG A 119 16.71 8.47 -21.82
CA ARG A 119 16.53 9.89 -21.41
C ARG A 119 16.74 10.13 -19.92
N ALA A 120 17.14 9.11 -19.14
CA ALA A 120 17.45 9.28 -17.73
C ALA A 120 18.85 9.94 -17.54
N PRO A 121 18.99 11.01 -16.73
CA PRO A 121 20.31 11.47 -16.30
C PRO A 121 20.89 10.46 -15.29
N ALA A 122 22.19 10.17 -15.42
CA ALA A 122 22.91 9.31 -14.49
C ALA A 122 23.03 9.99 -13.11
N GLY A 123 22.28 9.48 -12.12
CA GLY A 123 22.29 9.98 -10.75
C GLY A 123 22.05 8.83 -9.77
N GLU A 124 23.13 8.47 -9.06
CA GLU A 124 23.30 7.51 -7.98
C GLU A 124 22.03 6.92 -7.34
N SER A 125 21.70 5.70 -7.76
CA SER A 125 20.88 4.79 -6.97
C SER A 125 21.69 4.31 -5.76
N SER A 126 21.26 4.68 -4.56
CA SER A 126 21.64 3.89 -3.39
C SER A 126 20.86 2.58 -3.49
N PRO A 127 21.53 1.42 -3.58
CA PRO A 127 20.83 0.16 -3.72
C PRO A 127 20.08 -0.15 -2.43
N ALA A 128 18.75 -0.28 -2.53
CA ALA A 128 18.01 -1.09 -1.57
C ALA A 128 18.73 -2.45 -1.50
N PRO A 129 19.00 -2.99 -0.30
CA PRO A 129 19.82 -4.19 -0.16
C PRO A 129 19.18 -5.35 -0.91
N SER A 130 19.81 -5.72 -2.03
CA SER A 130 19.54 -6.93 -2.79
C SER A 130 19.88 -8.12 -1.91
N GLY A 131 18.86 -8.83 -1.42
CA GLY A 131 19.04 -10.07 -0.67
C GLY A 131 17.90 -10.50 0.25
N ALA A 132 16.83 -9.71 0.42
CA ALA A 132 15.76 -10.06 1.35
C ALA A 132 14.71 -11.00 0.69
N PRO A 133 14.38 -12.17 1.27
CA PRO A 133 13.49 -13.17 0.66
C PRO A 133 12.06 -12.63 0.48
N SER A 134 11.50 -12.63 -0.73
CA SER A 134 10.21 -11.99 -1.08
C SER A 134 8.93 -12.54 -0.40
N GLY A 135 9.06 -13.35 0.66
CA GLY A 135 7.94 -13.96 1.38
C GLY A 135 8.19 -14.01 2.89
N PHE A 136 7.18 -14.43 3.63
CA PHE A 136 7.14 -14.53 5.09
C PHE A 136 7.65 -15.89 5.61
N ALA A 137 8.50 -16.58 4.85
CA ALA A 137 9.04 -17.86 5.26
C ALA A 137 9.79 -17.74 6.60
N GLY A 138 9.43 -18.59 7.58
CA GLY A 138 10.06 -18.60 8.90
C GLY A 138 9.48 -17.63 9.92
N VAL A 139 8.40 -16.90 9.57
CA VAL A 139 7.66 -16.09 10.53
C VAL A 139 6.99 -16.99 11.58
N ALA A 140 7.16 -16.64 12.85
CA ALA A 140 6.57 -17.34 13.98
C ALA A 140 5.73 -16.42 14.88
N ALA A 141 5.81 -15.09 14.68
CA ALA A 141 5.02 -14.10 15.42
C ALA A 141 4.40 -13.05 14.49
N LEU A 142 3.16 -12.65 14.80
CA LEU A 142 2.50 -11.46 14.27
C LEU A 142 2.12 -10.54 15.44
N VAL A 143 2.81 -9.43 15.55
CA VAL A 143 2.54 -8.36 16.52
C VAL A 143 1.88 -7.20 15.79
N MET A 144 0.83 -6.66 16.39
CA MET A 144 -0.04 -5.69 15.75
C MET A 144 -0.26 -4.51 16.70
N ASP A 145 -0.07 -3.30 16.19
CA ASP A 145 -0.70 -2.14 16.83
C ASP A 145 -2.23 -2.24 16.75
N PHE A 146 -2.94 -1.39 17.50
CA PHE A 146 -4.40 -1.39 17.53
C PHE A 146 -5.00 -0.28 16.66
N ASP A 147 -4.77 0.98 16.99
CA ASP A 147 -5.40 2.11 16.31
C ASP A 147 -4.75 2.34 14.95
N GLY A 148 -5.56 2.56 13.91
CA GLY A 148 -5.08 2.63 12.53
C GLY A 148 -4.60 1.30 11.93
N VAL A 149 -4.61 0.20 12.68
CA VAL A 149 -4.34 -1.17 12.19
C VAL A 149 -5.61 -2.04 12.27
N PHE A 150 -6.14 -2.25 13.48
CA PHE A 150 -7.45 -2.92 13.69
C PHE A 150 -8.63 -2.00 13.41
N THR A 151 -8.40 -0.69 13.49
CA THR A 151 -9.40 0.38 13.34
C THR A 151 -9.00 1.30 12.18
N ASP A 152 -9.93 2.15 11.73
CA ASP A 152 -9.63 3.19 10.74
C ASP A 152 -9.17 4.50 11.39
N ASP A 153 -8.47 4.39 12.52
CA ASP A 153 -7.85 5.46 13.31
C ASP A 153 -8.84 6.50 13.88
N ARG A 154 -10.15 6.23 13.80
CA ARG A 154 -11.21 7.09 14.32
C ARG A 154 -11.78 6.54 15.62
N VAL A 155 -12.01 7.45 16.55
CA VAL A 155 -12.70 7.18 17.82
C VAL A 155 -14.06 7.86 17.80
N LEU A 156 -15.11 7.10 18.11
CA LEU A 156 -16.42 7.65 18.46
C LEU A 156 -16.38 8.06 19.93
N VAL A 157 -16.56 9.35 20.21
CA VAL A 157 -16.67 9.87 21.57
C VAL A 157 -18.10 10.35 21.79
N ASP A 158 -18.79 9.81 22.81
CA ASP A 158 -20.11 10.28 23.20
C ASP A 158 -20.05 11.55 24.06
N GLN A 159 -21.22 12.14 24.34
CA GLN A 159 -21.33 13.36 25.15
C GLN A 159 -20.87 13.21 26.61
N ASP A 160 -20.72 11.96 27.09
CA ASP A 160 -20.24 11.63 28.43
C ASP A 160 -18.74 11.26 28.43
N GLY A 161 -18.08 11.34 27.27
CA GLY A 161 -16.67 10.98 27.11
C GLY A 161 -16.39 9.49 26.99
N ARG A 162 -17.41 8.65 26.71
CA ARG A 162 -17.18 7.23 26.42
C ARG A 162 -16.72 7.06 25.00
N GLU A 163 -15.74 6.20 24.82
CA GLU A 163 -15.12 5.93 23.53
C GLU A 163 -15.55 4.58 22.96
N ALA A 164 -15.70 4.52 21.65
CA ALA A 164 -15.86 3.29 20.88
C ALA A 164 -15.10 3.39 19.55
N VAL A 165 -14.72 2.24 19.00
CA VAL A 165 -14.04 2.16 17.70
C VAL A 165 -14.75 1.17 16.78
N PHE A 166 -14.57 1.35 15.47
CA PHE A 166 -14.98 0.36 14.49
C PHE A 166 -13.82 -0.58 14.17
N ALA A 167 -14.09 -1.88 14.16
CA ALA A 167 -13.11 -2.91 13.79
C ALA A 167 -13.70 -3.84 12.73
N SER A 168 -12.84 -4.32 11.83
CA SER A 168 -13.25 -5.17 10.71
C SER A 168 -13.66 -6.58 11.12
N ARG A 169 -14.75 -7.09 10.55
CA ARG A 169 -15.08 -8.53 10.63
C ARG A 169 -14.17 -9.37 9.75
N SER A 170 -13.72 -8.82 8.62
CA SER A 170 -12.81 -9.49 7.69
C SER A 170 -11.46 -9.76 8.35
N ASP A 171 -10.92 -8.78 9.08
CA ASP A 171 -9.65 -8.94 9.83
C ASP A 171 -9.77 -10.02 10.90
N GLY A 172 -10.88 -10.04 11.64
CA GLY A 172 -11.15 -11.08 12.63
C GLY A 172 -11.18 -12.49 12.04
N MET A 173 -11.71 -12.65 10.81
CA MET A 173 -11.67 -13.91 10.07
C MET A 173 -10.22 -14.24 9.65
N GLY A 174 -9.46 -13.28 9.14
CA GLY A 174 -8.04 -13.49 8.79
C GLY A 174 -7.23 -14.05 9.97
N LEU A 175 -7.36 -13.42 11.13
CA LEU A 175 -6.67 -13.81 12.37
C LEU A 175 -7.13 -15.16 12.91
N GLU A 176 -8.43 -15.46 12.83
CA GLU A 176 -8.94 -16.78 13.20
C GLU A 176 -8.39 -17.89 12.29
N ARG A 177 -8.31 -17.62 10.97
CA ARG A 177 -7.72 -18.55 10.00
C ARG A 177 -6.24 -18.76 10.29
N LEU A 178 -5.48 -17.67 10.50
CA LEU A 178 -4.06 -17.73 10.81
C LEU A 178 -3.82 -18.63 12.02
N ARG A 179 -4.51 -18.38 13.13
CA ARG A 179 -4.42 -19.20 14.35
C ARG A 179 -4.78 -20.68 14.13
N LYS A 180 -5.75 -20.98 13.26
CA LYS A 180 -6.21 -22.36 13.00
C LYS A 180 -5.30 -23.13 12.06
N LEU A 181 -4.61 -22.43 11.15
CA LEU A 181 -3.87 -23.05 10.05
C LEU A 181 -2.36 -22.99 10.25
N THR A 182 -1.86 -22.13 11.13
CA THR A 182 -0.43 -21.98 11.41
C THR A 182 -0.16 -22.00 12.91
N SER A 183 1.12 -22.10 13.28
CA SER A 183 1.60 -21.95 14.66
C SER A 183 2.02 -20.52 15.00
N ILE A 184 1.70 -19.54 14.15
CA ILE A 184 2.12 -18.14 14.34
C ILE A 184 1.42 -17.59 15.58
N ARG A 185 2.20 -17.12 16.55
CA ARG A 185 1.70 -16.46 17.75
C ARG A 185 1.24 -15.05 17.41
N THR A 186 0.19 -14.58 18.06
CA THR A 186 -0.38 -13.24 17.81
C THR A 186 -0.41 -12.41 19.08
N LEU A 187 -0.05 -11.13 18.97
CA LEU A 187 -0.08 -10.16 20.04
C LEU A 187 -0.66 -8.83 19.53
N ILE A 188 -1.52 -8.21 20.33
CA ILE A 188 -1.84 -6.78 20.22
C ILE A 188 -0.92 -6.03 21.17
N LEU A 189 -0.12 -5.09 20.64
CA LEU A 189 0.76 -4.22 21.42
C LEU A 189 0.39 -2.76 21.16
N SER A 190 -0.31 -2.15 22.11
CA SER A 190 -0.90 -0.83 21.92
C SER A 190 -0.47 0.16 23.02
N LYS A 191 -0.36 1.43 22.62
CA LYS A 191 -0.24 2.54 23.56
C LYS A 191 -1.58 2.89 24.22
N GLU A 192 -2.70 2.56 23.58
CA GLU A 192 -4.04 2.93 24.02
C GLU A 192 -4.42 2.21 25.33
N PRO A 193 -4.65 2.92 26.44
CA PRO A 193 -5.10 2.31 27.70
C PRO A 193 -6.59 1.91 27.69
N ASN A 194 -7.39 2.37 26.72
CA ASN A 194 -8.83 2.13 26.71
C ASN A 194 -9.19 0.62 26.71
N PRO A 195 -10.18 0.18 27.52
CA PRO A 195 -10.61 -1.22 27.59
C PRO A 195 -11.11 -1.83 26.26
N VAL A 196 -11.40 -1.01 25.25
CA VAL A 196 -11.86 -1.48 23.93
C VAL A 196 -10.84 -2.40 23.25
N VAL A 197 -9.54 -2.15 23.47
CA VAL A 197 -8.44 -2.98 22.98
C VAL A 197 -8.53 -4.40 23.55
N ALA A 198 -8.56 -4.52 24.88
CA ALA A 198 -8.73 -5.79 25.59
C ALA A 198 -10.02 -6.52 25.20
N ALA A 199 -11.15 -5.81 25.10
CA ALA A 199 -12.43 -6.40 24.71
C ALA A 199 -12.35 -7.03 23.29
N ARG A 200 -11.67 -6.34 22.37
CA ARG A 200 -11.45 -6.85 21.01
C ARG A 200 -10.49 -8.04 20.98
N GLY A 201 -9.37 -7.96 21.70
CA GLY A 201 -8.41 -9.06 21.83
C GLY A 201 -9.04 -10.32 22.43
N ALA A 202 -9.82 -10.18 23.50
CA ALA A 202 -10.53 -11.28 24.14
C ALA A 202 -11.49 -12.00 23.18
N LYS A 203 -12.29 -11.23 22.42
CA LYS A 203 -13.19 -11.78 21.39
C LYS A 203 -12.43 -12.56 20.33
N LEU A 204 -11.27 -12.04 19.90
CA LEU A 204 -10.45 -12.67 18.87
C LEU A 204 -9.55 -13.78 19.42
N LYS A 205 -9.46 -13.97 20.73
CA LYS A 205 -8.52 -14.88 21.41
C LYS A 205 -7.07 -14.56 21.06
N ILE A 206 -6.70 -13.28 21.19
CA ILE A 206 -5.36 -12.75 20.96
C ILE A 206 -4.84 -12.16 22.27
N GLU A 207 -3.57 -12.38 22.58
CA GLU A 207 -2.90 -11.78 23.75
C GLU A 207 -2.83 -10.25 23.58
N VAL A 208 -3.00 -9.49 24.66
CA VAL A 208 -3.03 -8.02 24.62
C VAL A 208 -2.07 -7.45 25.65
N LEU A 209 -1.19 -6.56 25.20
CA LEU A 209 -0.40 -5.65 26.02
C LEU A 209 -0.79 -4.23 25.61
N GLN A 210 -1.45 -3.48 26.50
CA GLN A 210 -2.02 -2.17 26.22
C GLN A 210 -1.61 -1.15 27.29
N GLY A 211 -1.72 0.14 26.98
CA GLY A 211 -1.19 1.20 27.83
C GLY A 211 0.35 1.22 27.89
N ILE A 212 1.00 0.76 26.81
CA ILE A 212 2.46 0.66 26.72
C ILE A 212 3.00 1.84 25.91
N ASP A 213 3.70 2.76 26.57
CA ASP A 213 4.35 3.89 25.89
C ASP A 213 5.58 3.46 25.09
N ASP A 214 6.50 2.72 25.72
CA ASP A 214 7.73 2.22 25.10
C ASP A 214 7.52 0.76 24.64
N LYS A 215 7.13 0.62 23.37
CA LYS A 215 6.70 -0.67 22.82
C LYS A 215 7.85 -1.64 22.59
N LEU A 216 9.04 -1.19 22.19
CA LEU A 216 10.12 -2.08 21.77
C LEU A 216 10.65 -2.99 22.91
N PRO A 217 10.89 -2.49 24.14
CA PRO A 217 11.28 -3.34 25.26
C PRO A 217 10.19 -4.35 25.65
N GLU A 218 8.91 -3.99 25.50
CA GLU A 218 7.79 -4.88 25.79
C GLU A 218 7.68 -5.99 24.74
N LEU A 219 7.85 -5.63 23.46
CA LEU A 219 7.96 -6.57 22.37
C LEU A 219 9.07 -7.59 22.64
N ASP A 220 10.27 -7.14 23.01
CA ASP A 220 11.39 -8.04 23.31
C ASP A 220 11.09 -9.00 24.45
N ARG A 221 10.45 -8.49 25.52
CA ARG A 221 10.09 -9.31 26.67
C ARG A 221 9.07 -10.38 26.28
N TRP A 222 8.06 -10.02 25.51
CA TRP A 222 7.06 -10.97 25.03
C TRP A 222 7.67 -12.00 24.07
N LEU A 223 8.55 -11.59 23.16
CA LEU A 223 9.25 -12.50 22.26
C LEU A 223 10.12 -13.50 23.04
N ALA A 224 10.93 -13.02 23.99
CA ALA A 224 11.77 -13.86 24.84
C ALA A 224 10.94 -14.85 25.67
N ALA A 225 9.82 -14.42 26.25
CA ALA A 225 8.91 -15.29 27.00
C ALA A 225 8.27 -16.39 26.16
N ASN A 226 8.18 -16.19 24.84
CA ASN A 226 7.63 -17.17 23.89
C ASN A 226 8.71 -17.93 23.11
N GLY A 227 10.00 -17.70 23.38
CA GLY A 227 11.11 -18.34 22.66
C GLY A 227 11.21 -17.92 21.19
N LEU A 228 10.81 -16.69 20.89
CA LEU A 228 10.76 -16.10 19.54
C LEU A 228 11.84 -15.03 19.41
N THR A 229 12.25 -14.74 18.17
CA THR A 229 13.21 -13.65 17.89
C THR A 229 12.58 -12.56 17.03
N ARG A 230 13.21 -11.39 17.00
CA ARG A 230 12.79 -10.27 16.16
C ARG A 230 12.79 -10.64 14.68
N GLU A 231 13.76 -11.44 14.24
CA GLU A 231 13.91 -11.89 12.85
C GLU A 231 12.73 -12.76 12.38
N GLN A 232 12.08 -13.48 13.29
CA GLN A 232 10.91 -14.31 13.02
C GLN A 232 9.58 -13.57 13.21
N THR A 233 9.63 -12.25 13.41
CA THR A 233 8.47 -11.45 13.82
C THR A 233 8.03 -10.52 12.70
N VAL A 234 6.72 -10.54 12.44
CA VAL A 234 6.03 -9.45 11.75
C VAL A 234 5.54 -8.46 12.80
N TYR A 235 5.83 -7.18 12.60
CA TYR A 235 5.20 -6.08 13.32
C TYR A 235 4.43 -5.23 12.32
N ILE A 236 3.14 -5.01 12.54
CA ILE A 236 2.33 -4.09 11.74
C ILE A 236 1.93 -2.87 12.57
N GLY A 237 2.29 -1.68 12.10
CA GLY A 237 2.02 -0.38 12.73
C GLY A 237 1.75 0.70 11.69
N ASN A 238 1.15 1.82 12.10
CA ASN A 238 0.68 2.86 11.18
C ASN A 238 1.34 4.25 11.38
N ASP A 239 1.95 4.52 12.55
CA ASP A 239 2.42 5.88 12.89
C ASP A 239 3.82 5.89 13.53
N VAL A 240 4.31 7.07 13.91
CA VAL A 240 5.68 7.31 14.38
C VAL A 240 6.03 6.58 15.68
N ASN A 241 5.03 6.29 16.51
CA ASN A 241 5.16 5.53 17.75
C ASN A 241 5.48 4.04 17.51
N ASP A 242 5.36 3.56 16.28
CA ASP A 242 5.69 2.18 15.89
C ASP A 242 7.08 2.05 15.25
N LEU A 243 7.74 3.16 14.90
CA LEU A 243 8.97 3.14 14.08
C LEU A 243 10.09 2.30 14.69
N GLU A 244 10.26 2.35 16.00
CA GLU A 244 11.30 1.58 16.68
C GLU A 244 11.01 0.07 16.62
N CYS A 245 9.74 -0.33 16.74
CA CYS A 245 9.33 -1.73 16.56
C CYS A 245 9.46 -2.16 15.09
N LEU A 246 9.01 -1.33 14.14
CA LEU A 246 9.12 -1.61 12.71
C LEU A 246 10.58 -1.82 12.29
N LYS A 247 11.48 -0.89 12.64
CA LYS A 247 12.90 -1.00 12.30
C LYS A 247 13.59 -2.20 12.96
N ALA A 248 13.06 -2.69 14.08
CA ALA A 248 13.70 -3.74 14.87
C ALA A 248 13.36 -5.17 14.40
N VAL A 249 12.19 -5.40 13.79
CA VAL A 249 11.73 -6.75 13.43
C VAL A 249 12.20 -7.20 12.04
N GLY A 250 12.17 -8.50 11.78
CA GLY A 250 12.57 -9.07 10.49
C GLY A 250 11.57 -8.77 9.35
N PHE A 251 10.30 -8.55 9.70
CA PHE A 251 9.23 -8.32 8.73
C PHE A 251 8.33 -7.14 9.13
N PRO A 252 8.82 -5.89 9.01
CA PRO A 252 7.98 -4.74 9.28
C PRO A 252 6.89 -4.58 8.23
N ALA A 253 5.69 -4.27 8.67
CA ALA A 253 4.54 -4.07 7.81
C ALA A 253 3.75 -2.81 8.19
N ALA A 254 3.02 -2.24 7.23
CA ALA A 254 2.17 -1.07 7.46
C ALA A 254 0.86 -1.16 6.66
N PRO A 255 -0.26 -0.62 7.18
CA PRO A 255 -1.45 -0.36 6.40
C PRO A 255 -1.21 0.63 5.24
N ALA A 256 -2.04 0.62 4.19
CA ALA A 256 -1.88 1.54 3.05
C ALA A 256 -2.00 3.03 3.42
N ASP A 257 -2.83 3.33 4.41
CA ASP A 257 -3.08 4.66 4.98
C ASP A 257 -2.14 5.03 6.14
N ALA A 258 -1.13 4.20 6.43
CA ALA A 258 -0.10 4.54 7.39
C ALA A 258 0.67 5.80 6.99
N ARG A 259 1.25 6.47 7.99
CA ARG A 259 2.17 7.61 7.81
C ARG A 259 3.33 7.24 6.90
N ALA A 260 3.87 8.23 6.20
CA ALA A 260 4.96 8.04 5.24
C ALA A 260 6.19 7.39 5.90
N GLU A 261 6.48 7.77 7.14
CA GLU A 261 7.58 7.25 7.94
C GLU A 261 7.39 5.76 8.26
N ALA A 262 6.18 5.35 8.65
CA ALA A 262 5.86 3.96 8.93
C ALA A 262 5.92 3.11 7.64
N LYS A 263 5.41 3.64 6.52
CA LYS A 263 5.51 2.98 5.21
C LYS A 263 6.96 2.87 4.73
N ALA A 264 7.79 3.89 4.94
CA ALA A 264 9.20 3.86 4.59
C ALA A 264 10.01 2.86 5.43
N ALA A 265 9.60 2.62 6.68
CA ALA A 265 10.18 1.58 7.53
C ALA A 265 9.64 0.17 7.22
N ALA A 266 8.47 0.07 6.57
CA ALA A 266 7.82 -1.18 6.25
C ALA A 266 8.49 -1.88 5.06
N ARG A 267 8.61 -3.20 5.19
CA ARG A 267 9.00 -4.10 4.11
C ARG A 267 7.79 -4.57 3.31
N PHE A 268 6.62 -4.55 3.93
CA PHE A 268 5.36 -4.91 3.31
C PHE A 268 4.28 -3.88 3.66
N VAL A 269 3.77 -3.18 2.65
CA VAL A 269 2.62 -2.29 2.81
C VAL A 269 1.38 -3.00 2.26
N THR A 270 0.31 -3.09 3.03
CA THR A 270 -0.94 -3.69 2.55
C THR A 270 -1.60 -2.78 1.53
N THR A 271 -2.38 -3.36 0.60
CA THR A 271 -3.26 -2.58 -0.29
C THR A 271 -4.49 -2.06 0.46
N ALA A 272 -4.97 -2.83 1.44
CA ALA A 272 -6.09 -2.44 2.28
C ALA A 272 -5.69 -1.44 3.38
N LEU A 273 -6.65 -0.63 3.80
CA LEU A 273 -6.50 0.36 4.86
C LEU A 273 -6.66 -0.25 6.25
N GLY A 274 -6.17 0.46 7.27
CA GLY A 274 -6.42 0.20 8.69
C GLY A 274 -7.91 -0.03 8.97
N GLY A 275 -8.22 -1.11 9.70
CA GLY A 275 -9.60 -1.47 10.05
C GLY A 275 -10.51 -1.81 8.85
N ARG A 276 -9.95 -1.93 7.64
CA ARG A 276 -10.68 -2.20 6.39
C ARG A 276 -10.11 -3.39 5.61
N GLY A 277 -9.45 -4.32 6.29
CA GLY A 277 -8.92 -5.53 5.66
C GLY A 277 -7.41 -5.65 5.63
N ALA A 278 -6.64 -4.69 6.15
CA ALA A 278 -5.18 -4.74 6.19
C ALA A 278 -4.67 -6.02 6.87
N LEU A 279 -5.20 -6.34 8.06
CA LEU A 279 -4.84 -7.56 8.78
C LEU A 279 -5.33 -8.82 8.06
N ARG A 280 -6.49 -8.77 7.40
CA ARG A 280 -6.96 -9.88 6.57
C ARG A 280 -5.97 -10.19 5.45
N GLU A 281 -5.56 -9.15 4.72
CA GLU A 281 -4.60 -9.28 3.61
C GLU A 281 -3.28 -9.90 4.11
N LEU A 282 -2.73 -9.34 5.19
CA LEU A 282 -1.49 -9.83 5.78
C LEU A 282 -1.63 -11.30 6.26
N CYS A 283 -2.73 -11.64 6.92
CA CYS A 283 -2.98 -13.02 7.37
C CYS A 283 -3.06 -14.01 6.21
N GLU A 284 -3.71 -13.68 5.10
CA GLU A 284 -3.80 -14.60 3.95
C GLU A 284 -2.44 -14.80 3.28
N ARG A 285 -1.58 -13.76 3.23
CA ARG A 285 -0.18 -13.92 2.76
C ARG A 285 0.63 -14.81 3.70
N LEU A 286 0.54 -14.60 5.01
CA LEU A 286 1.20 -15.44 6.00
C LEU A 286 0.76 -16.91 5.88
N ILE A 287 -0.54 -17.16 5.71
CA ILE A 287 -1.06 -18.53 5.52
C ILE A 287 -0.50 -19.16 4.24
N ALA A 288 -0.45 -18.41 3.14
CA ALA A 288 0.04 -18.93 1.86
C ALA A 288 1.50 -19.40 1.94
N ASP A 289 2.34 -18.65 2.65
CA ASP A 289 3.76 -18.98 2.79
C ASP A 289 4.03 -20.12 3.77
N HIS A 290 3.09 -20.41 4.69
CA HIS A 290 3.25 -21.46 5.71
C HIS A 290 2.48 -22.74 5.41
N VAL A 291 1.46 -22.68 4.56
CA VAL A 291 0.57 -23.81 4.28
C VAL A 291 0.51 -24.09 2.78
N PRO A 292 1.33 -25.03 2.28
CA PRO A 292 1.35 -25.38 0.86
C PRO A 292 -0.04 -25.77 0.34
N GLY A 293 -0.44 -25.21 -0.80
CA GLY A 293 -1.68 -25.56 -1.49
C GLY A 293 -2.96 -24.87 -0.97
N VAL A 294 -2.87 -24.00 0.04
CA VAL A 294 -4.01 -23.15 0.43
C VAL A 294 -4.13 -21.97 -0.54
N SER A 295 -5.24 -21.89 -1.27
CA SER A 295 -5.51 -20.75 -2.15
C SER A 295 -5.69 -19.47 -1.32
N VAL A 296 -4.91 -18.43 -1.63
CA VAL A 296 -5.09 -17.08 -1.11
C VAL A 296 -6.50 -16.62 -1.46
N ARG A 297 -7.33 -16.35 -0.44
CA ARG A 297 -8.64 -15.74 -0.68
C ARG A 297 -8.43 -14.23 -0.73
N THR A 298 -8.47 -13.66 -1.93
CA THR A 298 -8.41 -12.20 -2.12
C THR A 298 -9.49 -11.55 -1.26
N PRO A 299 -9.16 -10.50 -0.46
CA PRO A 299 -10.17 -9.77 0.28
C PRO A 299 -11.27 -9.27 -0.66
N VAL A 300 -12.52 -9.31 -0.20
CA VAL A 300 -13.63 -8.67 -0.91
C VAL A 300 -13.34 -7.17 -0.88
N GLN A 301 -13.10 -6.55 -2.04
CA GLN A 301 -13.04 -5.10 -2.15
C GLN A 301 -14.40 -4.55 -1.71
N TYR A 302 -14.44 -3.91 -0.54
CA TYR A 302 -15.57 -3.09 -0.17
C TYR A 302 -15.53 -1.87 -1.09
N ALA A 303 -16.41 -1.83 -2.09
CA ALA A 303 -16.66 -0.59 -2.82
C ALA A 303 -16.94 0.50 -1.78
N ALA A 304 -16.22 1.62 -1.86
CA ALA A 304 -16.53 2.78 -1.06
C ALA A 304 -18.00 3.12 -1.33
N ALA A 305 -18.84 3.04 -0.28
CA ALA A 305 -20.19 3.53 -0.36
C ALA A 305 -20.11 5.03 -0.63
N SER A 306 -20.77 5.44 -1.71
CA SER A 306 -20.86 6.80 -2.26
C SER A 306 -21.36 7.82 -1.24
#